data_AF-A0A7W1YV02-F1
#
_entry.id   AF-A0A7W1YV02-F1
#
_cell.length_a   1.000
_cell.length_b   1.000
_cell.length_c   1.000
_cell.angle_alpha   90.00
_cell.angle_beta   90.00
_cell.angle_gamma   90.00
#
_symmetry.space_group_name_H-M   'P 1'
#
loop_
_entity.id
_entity.type
_entity.pdbx_description
1 polymer ?
#
loop_
_entity_poly.entity_id
_entity_poly.type
_entity_poly.pdbx_seq_one_letter_code
_entity_poly.pdbx_strand_id
1 'polypeptide(L)'
;MVPYTIRFATALLLTSASLVAADTTTSTSNANAQQDEANLAAFRQEMQIELQKAQIQVQDLQARATDRSHAPQSIDKVALANSIMMLDVKTSLVNNFTNNPVIRSPQVRNLLISILRKDLIMEGDLTALQNAANQERAREKQQ
;
A
#
# COMPACT_ATOMS: atom_id res chain seq x y z
N MET A 1 14.20 24.50 45.51
CA MET A 1 13.42 23.59 46.37
C MET A 1 11.96 23.71 45.99
N VAL A 2 11.36 22.65 45.47
CA VAL A 2 9.92 22.55 45.22
C VAL A 2 9.22 22.18 46.53
N PRO A 3 8.01 22.69 46.77
CA PRO A 3 6.96 21.72 47.07
C PRO A 3 5.70 21.90 46.21
N TYR A 4 5.28 20.77 45.66
CA TYR A 4 4.04 20.54 44.93
C TYR A 4 2.86 20.75 45.86
N THR A 5 1.82 21.45 45.39
CA THR A 5 0.49 21.39 46.00
C THR A 5 -0.47 20.85 44.97
N ILE A 6 -0.81 19.57 45.10
CA ILE A 6 -1.90 18.94 44.36
C ILE A 6 -3.19 19.40 45.02
N ARG A 7 -4.00 20.19 44.30
CA ARG A 7 -5.38 20.49 44.68
C ARG A 7 -6.31 19.78 43.72
N PHE A 8 -6.91 18.68 44.18
CA PHE A 8 -8.12 18.12 43.60
C PHE A 8 -9.31 18.95 44.07
N ALA A 9 -9.98 19.62 43.13
CA ALA A 9 -11.23 20.33 43.38
C ALA A 9 -12.19 20.12 42.20
N THR A 10 -13.14 19.20 42.41
CA THR A 10 -14.60 19.32 42.17
C THR A 10 -15.14 20.03 40.93
N ALA A 11 -15.98 19.32 40.15
CA ALA A 11 -17.35 19.69 39.74
C ALA A 11 -17.84 18.57 38.77
N LEU A 12 -18.72 17.65 39.16
CA LEU A 12 -20.18 17.74 39.30
C LEU A 12 -20.93 18.25 38.06
N LEU A 13 -21.49 17.28 37.32
CA LEU A 13 -22.75 17.25 36.55
C LEU A 13 -23.10 18.44 35.61
N LEU A 14 -23.41 18.14 34.35
CA LEU A 14 -24.80 18.19 33.85
C LEU A 14 -24.93 17.67 32.41
N THR A 15 -26.09 17.06 32.20
CA THR A 15 -26.72 16.52 30.99
C THR A 15 -26.65 17.38 29.73
N SER A 16 -26.48 16.70 28.58
CA SER A 16 -27.20 17.05 27.35
C SER A 16 -27.58 15.77 26.62
N ALA A 17 -28.74 15.21 26.96
CA ALA A 17 -29.46 14.35 26.04
C ALA A 17 -29.91 15.23 24.88
N SER A 18 -29.23 15.15 23.73
CA SER A 18 -29.79 15.63 22.47
C SER A 18 -30.46 14.45 21.80
N LEU A 19 -31.78 14.39 21.97
CA LEU A 19 -32.67 13.54 21.18
C LEU A 19 -32.67 14.12 19.76
N VAL A 20 -31.81 13.60 18.87
CA VAL A 20 -31.94 13.86 17.43
C VAL A 20 -32.82 12.74 16.87
N ALA A 21 -34.12 13.01 16.84
CA ALA A 21 -35.02 12.37 15.91
C ALA A 21 -34.97 13.18 14.61
N ALA A 22 -34.10 12.80 13.68
CA ALA A 22 -34.16 13.25 12.28
C ALA A 22 -33.27 12.33 11.41
N ASP A 23 -33.92 11.65 10.47
CA ASP A 23 -33.35 11.08 9.24
C ASP A 23 -32.18 10.07 9.38
N THR A 24 -32.54 8.80 9.60
CA THR A 24 -31.66 7.63 9.42
C THR A 24 -31.39 7.31 7.95
N THR A 25 -30.87 8.25 7.16
CA THR A 25 -30.45 7.95 5.78
C THR A 25 -29.17 8.63 5.30
N THR A 26 -28.56 9.57 6.05
CA THR A 26 -27.39 10.32 5.57
C THR A 26 -26.07 10.06 6.31
N SER A 27 -26.07 9.32 7.42
CA SER A 27 -24.83 9.06 8.19
C SER A 27 -24.04 7.83 7.71
N THR A 28 -24.67 6.90 6.99
CA THR A 28 -24.02 5.66 6.53
C THR A 28 -23.16 5.88 5.27
N SER A 29 -23.52 6.85 4.42
CA SER A 29 -22.83 7.10 3.15
C SER A 29 -21.47 7.79 3.33
N ASN A 30 -21.32 8.67 4.32
CA ASN A 30 -20.06 9.36 4.59
C ASN A 30 -19.04 8.48 5.33
N ALA A 31 -19.49 7.58 6.21
CA ALA A 31 -18.62 6.64 6.92
C ALA A 31 -17.98 5.63 5.96
N ASN A 32 -18.76 5.11 4.99
CA ASN A 32 -18.25 4.16 3.99
C ASN A 32 -17.24 4.82 3.03
N ALA A 33 -17.52 6.04 2.56
CA ALA A 33 -16.59 6.78 1.68
C ALA A 33 -15.27 7.13 2.39
N GLN A 34 -15.31 7.54 3.66
CA GLN A 34 -14.10 7.79 4.45
C GLN A 34 -13.31 6.52 4.73
N GLN A 35 -13.97 5.39 4.95
CA GLN A 35 -13.32 4.10 5.17
C GLN A 35 -12.67 3.57 3.87
N ASP A 36 -13.29 3.78 2.72
CA ASP A 36 -12.73 3.39 1.42
C ASP A 36 -11.49 4.20 1.04
N GLU A 37 -11.49 5.51 1.29
CA GLU A 37 -10.31 6.36 1.09
C GLU A 37 -9.17 5.98 2.07
N ALA A 38 -9.49 5.66 3.33
CA ALA A 38 -8.49 5.18 4.29
C ALA A 38 -7.89 3.83 3.85
N ASN A 39 -8.72 2.90 3.38
CA ASN A 39 -8.27 1.61 2.84
C ASN A 39 -7.41 1.79 1.58
N LEU A 40 -7.73 2.78 0.75
CA LEU A 40 -6.97 3.08 -0.46
C LEU A 40 -5.62 3.73 -0.13
N ALA A 41 -5.58 4.63 0.86
CA ALA A 41 -4.34 5.22 1.35
C ALA A 41 -3.41 4.15 1.95
N ALA A 42 -3.95 3.24 2.78
CA ALA A 42 -3.21 2.12 3.34
C ALA A 42 -2.64 1.21 2.24
N PHE A 43 -3.44 0.90 1.22
CA PHE A 43 -3.00 0.13 0.06
C PHE A 43 -1.86 0.81 -0.72
N ARG A 44 -1.97 2.12 -0.96
CA ARG A 44 -0.90 2.90 -1.62
C ARG A 44 0.38 2.89 -0.81
N GLN A 45 0.28 3.03 0.50
CA GLN A 45 1.43 2.92 1.39
C GLN A 45 2.07 1.54 1.31
N GLU A 46 1.27 0.49 1.24
CA GLU A 46 1.74 -0.89 1.11
C GLU A 46 2.51 -1.13 -0.19
N MET A 47 2.02 -0.59 -1.32
CA MET A 47 2.75 -0.61 -2.59
C MET A 47 4.12 0.07 -2.49
N GLN A 48 4.19 1.22 -1.80
CA GLN A 48 5.44 1.95 -1.60
C GLN A 48 6.42 1.18 -0.70
N ILE A 49 5.93 0.50 0.34
CA ILE A 49 6.75 -0.37 1.20
C ILE A 49 7.39 -1.49 0.38
N GLU A 50 6.62 -2.18 -0.46
CA GLU A 50 7.16 -3.26 -1.31
C GLU A 50 8.17 -2.74 -2.33
N LEU A 51 7.95 -1.54 -2.88
CA LEU A 51 8.91 -0.89 -3.76
C LEU A 51 10.21 -0.54 -3.02
N GLN A 52 10.11 -0.01 -1.81
CA GLN A 52 11.26 0.34 -0.98
C GLN A 52 12.07 -0.90 -0.58
N LYS A 53 11.41 -2.02 -0.25
CA LYS A 53 12.09 -3.30 0.00
C LYS A 53 12.91 -3.76 -1.21
N ALA A 54 12.34 -3.68 -2.41
CA ALA A 54 13.05 -4.03 -3.64
C ALA A 54 14.26 -3.10 -3.89
N GLN A 55 14.13 -1.79 -3.62
CA GLN A 55 15.24 -0.85 -3.72
C GLN A 55 16.37 -1.16 -2.75
N ILE A 56 16.04 -1.49 -1.49
CA ILE A 56 17.03 -1.88 -0.48
C ILE A 56 17.76 -3.14 -0.92
N GLN A 57 17.04 -4.14 -1.46
CA GLN A 57 17.65 -5.37 -1.97
C GLN A 57 18.63 -5.10 -3.11
N VAL A 58 18.26 -4.24 -4.06
CA VAL A 58 19.17 -3.83 -5.16
C VAL A 58 20.41 -3.13 -4.60
N GLN A 59 20.26 -2.23 -3.63
CA GLN A 59 21.39 -1.54 -3.01
C GLN A 59 22.33 -2.51 -2.27
N ASP A 60 21.80 -3.49 -1.54
CA ASP A 60 22.61 -4.50 -0.85
C ASP A 60 23.39 -5.36 -1.84
N LEU A 61 22.73 -5.84 -2.90
CA LEU A 61 23.37 -6.62 -3.96
C LEU A 61 24.41 -5.80 -4.73
N GLN A 62 24.15 -4.52 -4.96
CA GLN A 62 25.10 -3.61 -5.59
C GLN A 62 26.33 -3.41 -4.72
N ALA A 63 26.15 -3.22 -3.41
CA ALA A 63 27.24 -3.10 -2.47
C ALA A 63 28.11 -4.37 -2.48
N ARG A 64 27.49 -5.57 -2.43
CA ARG A 64 28.20 -6.86 -2.50
C ARG A 64 28.94 -7.06 -3.82
N ALA A 65 28.31 -6.74 -4.96
CA ALA A 65 28.91 -6.92 -6.27
C ALA A 65 30.07 -5.95 -6.55
N THR A 66 30.12 -4.82 -5.84
CA THR A 66 31.16 -3.80 -5.97
C THR A 66 32.19 -3.83 -4.83
N ASP A 67 31.92 -4.59 -3.77
CA ASP A 67 32.86 -4.84 -2.69
C ASP A 67 34.13 -5.50 -3.24
N ARG A 68 35.25 -4.80 -3.08
CA ARG A 68 36.57 -5.26 -3.52
C ARG A 68 37.32 -6.03 -2.43
N SER A 69 36.77 -6.07 -1.22
CA SER A 69 37.35 -6.82 -0.10
C SER A 69 37.10 -8.34 -0.21
N HIS A 70 36.13 -8.74 -1.03
CA HIS A 70 35.85 -10.12 -1.42
C HIS A 70 35.91 -10.23 -2.95
N ALA A 71 36.32 -11.37 -3.49
CA ALA A 71 36.27 -11.58 -4.93
C ALA A 71 34.79 -11.64 -5.37
N PRO A 72 34.29 -10.69 -6.21
CA PRO A 72 32.89 -10.69 -6.60
C PRO A 72 32.58 -11.96 -7.37
N GLN A 73 31.60 -12.74 -6.89
CA GLN A 73 31.21 -13.97 -7.57
C GLN A 73 30.34 -13.60 -8.79
N SER A 74 30.47 -14.35 -9.88
CA SER A 74 29.63 -14.16 -11.08
C SER A 74 28.13 -14.27 -10.74
N ILE A 75 27.79 -15.05 -9.72
CA ILE A 75 26.45 -15.21 -9.17
C ILE A 75 25.89 -13.89 -8.62
N ASP A 76 26.71 -13.07 -7.95
CA ASP A 76 26.29 -11.79 -7.40
C ASP A 76 25.87 -10.80 -8.49
N LYS A 77 26.57 -10.83 -9.63
CA LYS A 77 26.25 -10.00 -10.80
C LYS A 77 24.93 -10.39 -11.45
N VAL A 78 24.64 -11.68 -11.54
CA VAL A 78 23.37 -12.19 -12.08
C VAL A 78 22.22 -11.87 -11.11
N ALA A 79 22.43 -12.06 -9.81
CA ALA A 79 21.45 -11.69 -8.79
C ALA A 79 21.14 -10.20 -8.83
N LEU A 80 22.16 -9.34 -8.92
CA LEU A 80 21.98 -7.89 -9.06
C LEU A 80 21.19 -7.53 -10.32
N ALA A 81 21.54 -8.10 -11.48
CA ALA A 81 20.82 -7.84 -12.73
C ALA A 81 19.33 -8.23 -12.64
N ASN A 82 19.04 -9.40 -12.06
CA ASN A 82 17.67 -9.85 -11.83
C ASN A 82 16.91 -8.93 -10.88
N SER A 83 17.53 -8.50 -9.77
CA SER A 83 16.89 -7.59 -8.82
C SER A 83 16.64 -6.19 -9.39
N ILE A 84 17.54 -5.67 -10.24
CA ILE A 84 17.32 -4.41 -10.98
C ILE A 84 16.10 -4.56 -11.89
N MET A 85 16.03 -5.62 -12.69
CA MET A 85 14.89 -5.89 -13.57
C MET A 85 13.58 -6.01 -12.78
N MET A 86 13.58 -6.71 -11.66
CA MET A 86 12.39 -6.83 -10.80
C MET A 86 11.99 -5.51 -10.17
N LEU A 87 12.95 -4.67 -9.79
CA LEU A 87 12.68 -3.32 -9.31
C LEU A 87 12.01 -2.47 -10.40
N ASP A 88 12.47 -2.55 -11.64
CA ASP A 88 11.86 -1.81 -12.76
C ASP A 88 10.42 -2.27 -13.04
N VAL A 89 10.16 -3.58 -12.99
CA VAL A 89 8.81 -4.14 -13.13
C VAL A 89 7.91 -3.66 -11.98
N LYS A 90 8.37 -3.76 -10.72
CA LYS A 90 7.59 -3.29 -9.56
C LYS A 90 7.33 -1.78 -9.64
N THR A 91 8.33 -0.98 -10.01
CA THR A 91 8.18 0.48 -10.20
C THR A 91 7.12 0.78 -11.26
N SER A 92 7.19 0.08 -12.40
CA SER A 92 6.24 0.22 -13.48
C SER A 92 4.82 -0.13 -13.03
N LEU A 93 4.64 -1.23 -12.31
CA LEU A 93 3.34 -1.62 -11.75
C LEU A 93 2.80 -0.55 -10.79
N VAL A 94 3.60 -0.09 -9.83
CA VAL A 94 3.17 0.95 -8.88
C VAL A 94 2.76 2.23 -9.61
N ASN A 95 3.55 2.68 -10.58
CA ASN A 95 3.22 3.88 -11.36
C ASN A 95 1.94 3.73 -12.18
N ASN A 96 1.73 2.57 -12.81
CA ASN A 96 0.53 2.31 -13.61
C ASN A 96 -0.76 2.23 -12.79
N PHE A 97 -0.66 1.82 -11.53
CA PHE A 97 -1.82 1.59 -10.67
C PHE A 97 -2.07 2.70 -9.64
N THR A 98 -1.09 3.53 -9.26
CA THR A 98 -1.25 4.56 -8.20
C THR A 98 -2.46 5.48 -8.41
N ASN A 99 -2.71 5.89 -9.65
CA ASN A 99 -3.81 6.79 -10.03
C ASN A 99 -4.90 6.10 -10.88
N ASN A 100 -4.87 4.77 -10.98
CA ASN A 100 -5.79 4.04 -11.85
C ASN A 100 -7.10 3.74 -11.11
N PRO A 101 -8.29 4.08 -11.64
CA PRO A 101 -9.56 3.85 -10.94
C PRO A 101 -9.79 2.37 -10.58
N VAL A 102 -9.25 1.44 -11.38
CA VAL A 102 -9.34 -0.01 -11.14
C VAL A 102 -8.80 -0.45 -9.78
N ILE A 103 -7.95 0.35 -9.11
CA ILE A 103 -7.46 0.03 -7.76
C ILE A 103 -8.54 0.17 -6.69
N ARG A 104 -9.70 0.76 -7.00
CA ARG A 104 -10.84 0.76 -6.09
C ARG A 104 -11.37 -0.66 -5.90
N SER A 105 -11.19 -1.53 -6.89
CA SER A 105 -11.53 -2.96 -6.80
C SER A 105 -10.63 -3.69 -5.79
N PRO A 106 -11.21 -4.31 -4.74
CA PRO A 106 -10.44 -5.14 -3.81
C PRO A 106 -9.71 -6.30 -4.50
N GLN A 107 -10.30 -6.85 -5.57
CA GLN A 107 -9.71 -7.95 -6.33
C GLN A 107 -8.39 -7.53 -6.99
N VAL A 108 -8.39 -6.37 -7.65
CA VAL A 108 -7.19 -5.82 -8.30
C VAL A 108 -6.13 -5.46 -7.25
N ARG A 109 -6.52 -4.87 -6.12
CA ARG A 109 -5.59 -4.55 -5.01
C ARG A 109 -4.89 -5.79 -4.46
N ASN A 110 -5.65 -6.82 -4.12
CA ASN A 110 -5.13 -8.06 -3.55
C ASN A 110 -4.18 -8.76 -4.53
N LEU A 111 -4.52 -8.78 -5.82
CA LEU A 111 -3.66 -9.37 -6.83
C LEU A 111 -2.38 -8.56 -7.05
N LEU A 112 -2.49 -7.23 -7.15
CA LEU A 112 -1.33 -6.36 -7.33
C LEU A 112 -0.35 -6.49 -6.16
N ILE A 113 -0.83 -6.46 -4.91
CA ILE A 113 0.07 -6.59 -3.75
C ILE A 113 0.69 -7.99 -3.68
N SER A 114 -0.06 -9.04 -4.03
CA SER A 114 0.47 -10.40 -4.11
C SER A 114 1.62 -10.48 -5.10
N ILE A 115 1.50 -9.84 -6.27
CA ILE A 115 2.54 -9.77 -7.30
C ILE A 115 3.73 -8.94 -6.83
N LEU A 116 3.49 -7.79 -6.20
CA LEU A 116 4.56 -6.92 -5.69
C LEU A 116 5.39 -7.58 -4.57
N ARG A 117 4.85 -8.57 -3.86
CA ARG A 117 5.58 -9.33 -2.84
C ARG A 117 6.40 -10.50 -3.39
N LYS A 118 6.25 -10.85 -4.67
CA LYS A 118 7.02 -11.95 -5.27
C LYS A 118 8.47 -11.56 -5.52
N ASP A 119 9.39 -12.48 -5.28
CA ASP A 119 10.80 -12.31 -5.64
C ASP A 119 11.01 -12.32 -7.16
N LEU A 120 10.21 -13.14 -7.86
CA LEU A 120 10.19 -13.23 -9.31
C LEU A 120 8.76 -13.05 -9.83
N ILE A 121 8.56 -12.03 -10.66
CA ILE A 121 7.28 -11.75 -11.32
C ILE A 121 7.31 -12.41 -12.69
N MET A 122 6.38 -13.34 -12.92
CA MET A 122 6.28 -14.04 -14.20
C MET A 122 5.31 -13.33 -15.15
N GLU A 123 5.42 -13.59 -16.45
CA GLU A 123 4.48 -13.06 -17.45
C GLU A 123 3.02 -13.45 -17.16
N GLY A 124 2.80 -14.65 -16.63
CA GLY A 124 1.49 -15.11 -16.19
C GLY A 124 0.88 -14.26 -15.07
N ASP A 125 1.71 -13.71 -14.18
CA ASP A 125 1.27 -12.80 -13.11
C ASP A 125 0.80 -11.47 -13.68
N LEU A 126 1.57 -10.92 -14.63
CA LEU A 126 1.25 -9.67 -15.31
C LEU A 126 -0.03 -9.83 -16.15
N THR A 127 -0.19 -10.96 -16.82
CA THR A 127 -1.38 -11.29 -17.60
C THR A 127 -2.61 -11.44 -16.70
N ALA A 128 -2.48 -12.13 -15.57
CA ALA A 128 -3.57 -12.26 -14.59
C ALA A 128 -4.02 -10.89 -14.06
N LEU A 129 -3.06 -10.02 -13.72
CA LEU A 129 -3.34 -8.66 -13.27
C LEU A 129 -4.00 -7.81 -14.35
N GLN A 130 -3.50 -7.89 -15.58
CA GLN A 130 -4.08 -7.19 -16.73
C GLN A 130 -5.51 -7.64 -17.00
N ASN A 131 -5.79 -8.94 -16.90
CA ASN A 131 -7.13 -9.49 -17.06
C ASN A 131 -8.07 -9.01 -15.95
N ALA A 132 -7.64 -9.02 -14.69
CA ALA A 132 -8.44 -8.52 -13.58
C ALA A 132 -8.75 -7.02 -13.75
N ALA A 133 -7.76 -6.20 -14.13
CA ALA A 133 -7.95 -4.79 -14.38
C ALA A 133 -8.91 -4.53 -15.56
N ASN A 134 -8.81 -5.32 -16.64
CA ASN A 134 -9.70 -5.21 -17.79
C ASN A 134 -11.15 -5.62 -17.46
N GLN A 135 -11.33 -6.67 -16.65
CA GLN A 135 -12.65 -7.07 -16.18
C GLN A 135 -13.30 -5.99 -15.34
N GLU A 136 -12.55 -5.32 -14.47
CA GLU A 136 -13.09 -4.21 -13.67
C GLU A 136 -13.49 -3.02 -14.56
N ARG A 137 -12.63 -2.63 -15.51
CA ARG A 137 -12.98 -1.56 -16.48
C ARG A 137 -14.21 -1.90 -17.31
N ALA A 138 -14.41 -3.16 -17.66
CA ALA A 138 -15.59 -3.59 -18.40
C ALA A 138 -16.87 -3.46 -17.56
N ARG A 139 -16.78 -3.72 -16.25
CA ARG A 139 -17.90 -3.54 -15.31
C ARG A 139 -18.23 -2.06 -15.12
N GLU A 140 -17.23 -1.20 -14.96
CA GLU A 140 -17.42 0.26 -14.83
C GLU A 140 -18.09 0.88 -16.06
N LYS A 141 -17.86 0.33 -17.26
CA LYS A 141 -18.47 0.83 -18.51
C LYS A 141 -19.92 0.37 -18.73
N GLN A 142 -20.39 -0.63 -17.97
CA GLN A 142 -21.74 -1.18 -18.08
C GLN A 142 -22.71 -0.59 -17.05
N GLN A 143 -22.20 0.23 -16.13
CA GLN A 143 -22.96 0.99 -15.14
C GLN A 143 -23.16 2.43 -15.61
#